data_AF-A0A8C6ZCI4-F1
#
_entry.id   AF-A0A8C6ZCI4-F1
#
_cell.length_a   1.000
_cell.length_b   1.000
_cell.length_c   1.000
_cell.angle_alpha   90.00
_cell.angle_beta   90.00
_cell.angle_gamma   90.00
#
_symmetry.space_group_name_H-M   'P 1'
#
loop_
_entity.id
_entity.type
_entity.pdbx_description
1 polymer ?
#
loop_
_entity_poly.entity_id
_entity_poly.type
_entity_poly.pdbx_seq_one_letter_code
_entity_poly.pdbx_strand_id
1 'polypeptide(L)'
;MAFFFIFGAQFVLAVLQAIGFSGWGACGWLAAVTFFSTNVAAAVFMLFPAVMFTMSAVAMLFCILRVHKIYRGAGGSFQKAQDEWNSGTWRNPPSREAQYNNFSGNSLPEYPTVPNYPPGNQWP
;
A
#
# COMPACT_ATOMS: atom_id res chain seq x y z
N MET A 1 -7.39 -5.36 -1.27
CA MET A 1 -7.04 -6.55 -2.08
C MET A 1 -6.91 -6.26 -3.58
N ALA A 2 -7.85 -5.55 -4.23
CA ALA A 2 -7.79 -5.25 -5.67
C ALA A 2 -6.50 -4.54 -6.14
N PHE A 3 -5.94 -3.63 -5.31
CA PHE A 3 -4.67 -2.98 -5.59
C PHE A 3 -3.54 -3.97 -5.89
N PHE A 4 -3.30 -4.95 -5.01
CA PHE A 4 -2.22 -5.93 -5.20
C PHE A 4 -2.44 -6.81 -6.43
N PHE A 5 -3.68 -7.13 -6.78
CA PHE A 5 -3.98 -7.91 -7.96
C PHE A 5 -3.69 -7.13 -9.25
N ILE A 6 -4.25 -5.92 -9.39
CA ILE A 6 -4.10 -5.09 -10.58
C ILE A 6 -2.65 -4.60 -10.70
N PHE A 7 -2.09 -4.06 -9.62
CA PHE A 7 -0.72 -3.54 -9.61
C PHE A 7 0.32 -4.67 -9.71
N GLY A 8 0.03 -5.85 -9.14
CA GLY A 8 0.85 -7.05 -9.32
C GLY A 8 0.85 -7.54 -10.78
N ALA A 9 -0.31 -7.57 -11.44
CA ALA A 9 -0.38 -7.87 -12.87
C ALA A 9 0.38 -6.83 -13.71
N GLN A 10 0.26 -5.55 -13.40
CA GLN A 10 1.04 -4.48 -14.04
C GLN A 10 2.55 -4.67 -13.84
N PHE A 11 2.98 -5.05 -12.64
CA PHE A 11 4.39 -5.36 -12.37
C PHE A 11 4.89 -6.53 -13.23
N VAL A 12 4.12 -7.61 -13.34
CA VAL A 12 4.48 -8.75 -14.21
C VAL A 12 4.59 -8.29 -15.68
N LEU A 13 3.64 -7.50 -16.17
CA LEU A 13 3.69 -6.95 -17.53
C LEU A 13 4.92 -6.06 -17.74
N ALA A 14 5.27 -5.21 -16.78
CA ALA A 14 6.46 -4.36 -16.85
C ALA A 14 7.76 -5.19 -16.90
N VAL A 15 7.83 -6.31 -16.17
CA VAL A 15 8.96 -7.25 -16.24
C VAL A 15 9.04 -7.91 -17.62
N LEU A 16 7.91 -8.35 -18.18
CA LEU A 16 7.87 -8.92 -19.54
C LEU A 16 8.30 -7.90 -20.60
N GLN A 17 7.91 -6.62 -20.44
CA GLN A 17 8.35 -5.52 -21.31
C GLN A 17 9.86 -5.25 -21.18
N ALA A 18 10.41 -5.31 -19.95
CA ALA A 18 11.84 -5.17 -19.72
C ALA A 18 12.65 -6.31 -20.35
N ILE A 19 12.12 -7.54 -20.33
CA ILE A 19 12.72 -8.69 -21.04
C ILE A 19 12.65 -8.48 -22.55
N GLY A 20 11.48 -8.08 -23.07
CA GLY A 20 11.28 -7.70 -24.47
C GLY A 20 11.36 -8.87 -25.44
N PHE A 21 10.36 -9.76 -25.40
CA PHE A 21 10.24 -10.84 -26.39
C PHE A 21 10.06 -10.28 -27.80
N SER A 22 10.77 -10.87 -28.76
CA SER A 22 10.69 -10.46 -30.16
C SER A 22 9.26 -10.63 -30.70
N GLY A 23 8.75 -9.62 -31.41
CA GLY A 23 7.40 -9.63 -31.99
C GLY A 23 6.26 -9.21 -31.07
N TRP A 24 6.53 -8.90 -29.79
CA TRP A 24 5.50 -8.42 -28.82
C TRP A 24 5.33 -6.90 -28.78
N GLY A 25 6.11 -6.15 -29.58
CA GLY A 25 6.02 -4.69 -29.68
C GLY A 25 6.77 -3.92 -28.57
N ALA A 26 7.40 -4.60 -27.62
CA ALA A 26 8.26 -3.99 -26.61
C ALA A 26 9.75 -4.13 -26.96
N CYS A 27 10.53 -3.06 -26.76
CA CYS A 27 11.98 -3.05 -26.90
C CYS A 27 12.65 -3.21 -25.52
N GLY A 28 12.76 -4.47 -25.08
CA GLY A 28 13.48 -4.84 -23.86
C GLY A 28 14.91 -5.32 -24.15
N TRP A 29 15.54 -5.91 -23.13
CA TRP A 29 16.93 -6.36 -23.20
C TRP A 29 17.18 -7.41 -24.29
N LEU A 30 16.30 -8.41 -24.47
CA LEU A 30 16.46 -9.43 -25.51
C LEU A 30 16.39 -8.80 -26.91
N ALA A 31 15.43 -7.91 -27.15
CA ALA A 31 15.31 -7.20 -28.42
C ALA A 31 16.55 -6.32 -28.71
N ALA A 32 17.09 -5.63 -27.71
CA ALA A 32 18.32 -4.85 -27.90
C ALA A 32 19.51 -5.74 -28.28
N VAL A 33 19.68 -6.89 -27.61
CA VAL A 33 20.75 -7.87 -27.89
C VAL A 33 20.65 -8.43 -29.31
N THR A 34 19.45 -8.79 -29.78
CA THR A 34 19.28 -9.32 -31.15
C THR A 34 19.55 -8.27 -32.22
N PHE A 35 19.32 -6.99 -31.93
CA PHE A 35 19.60 -5.91 -32.88
C PHE A 35 21.08 -5.54 -32.99
N PHE A 36 21.92 -5.87 -32.01
CA PHE A 36 23.37 -5.61 -32.09
C PHE A 36 24.04 -6.31 -33.28
N SER A 37 23.54 -7.46 -33.73
CA SER A 37 24.07 -8.17 -34.91
C SER A 37 23.57 -7.59 -36.24
N THR A 38 22.51 -6.78 -36.22
CA THR A 38 21.91 -6.21 -37.45
C THR A 38 22.28 -4.74 -37.62
N ASN A 39 22.07 -3.93 -36.58
CA ASN A 39 22.34 -2.51 -36.60
C ASN A 39 22.65 -1.98 -35.19
N VAL A 40 23.93 -1.64 -34.98
CA VAL A 40 24.43 -1.15 -33.69
C VAL A 40 23.75 0.15 -33.25
N ALA A 41 23.50 1.07 -34.18
CA ALA A 41 22.84 2.34 -33.84
C ALA A 41 21.42 2.10 -33.31
N ALA A 42 20.64 1.23 -33.99
CA ALA A 42 19.29 0.87 -33.53
C ALA A 42 19.33 0.16 -32.17
N ALA A 43 20.30 -0.72 -31.93
CA ALA A 43 20.47 -1.41 -30.66
C ALA A 43 20.75 -0.43 -29.49
N VAL A 44 21.58 0.60 -29.71
CA VAL A 44 21.86 1.64 -28.72
C VAL A 44 20.60 2.44 -28.38
N PHE A 45 19.77 2.79 -29.37
CA PHE A 45 18.48 3.45 -29.11
C PHE A 45 17.51 2.55 -28.34
N MET A 46 17.52 1.23 -28.57
CA MET A 46 16.69 0.27 -27.84
C MET A 46 17.14 0.04 -26.39
N LEU A 47 18.38 0.34 -26.03
CA LEU A 47 18.83 0.25 -24.64
C LEU A 47 18.14 1.27 -23.73
N PHE A 48 17.81 2.46 -24.25
CA PHE A 48 17.13 3.50 -23.47
C PHE A 48 15.77 3.03 -22.88
N PRO A 49 14.82 2.53 -23.69
CA PRO A 49 13.57 1.98 -23.17
C PRO A 49 13.78 0.72 -22.32
N ALA A 50 14.75 -0.16 -22.64
CA ALA A 50 15.05 -1.34 -21.82
C ALA A 50 15.46 -0.96 -20.37
N VAL A 51 16.29 0.08 -20.22
CA VAL A 51 16.69 0.61 -18.91
C VAL A 51 15.49 1.24 -18.20
N MET A 52 14.67 2.05 -18.90
CA MET A 52 13.46 2.66 -18.33
C MET A 52 12.45 1.63 -17.82
N PHE A 53 12.19 0.55 -18.58
CA PHE A 53 11.31 -0.52 -18.13
C PHE A 53 11.88 -1.25 -16.90
N THR A 54 13.20 -1.44 -16.84
CA THR A 54 13.86 -2.03 -15.67
C THR A 54 13.72 -1.13 -14.44
N MET A 55 13.95 0.19 -14.58
CA MET A 55 13.76 1.16 -13.50
C MET A 55 12.30 1.19 -13.02
N SER A 56 11.35 1.15 -13.96
CA SER A 56 9.92 1.08 -13.66
C SER A 56 9.57 -0.18 -12.85
N ALA A 57 10.06 -1.36 -13.29
CA ALA A 57 9.84 -2.62 -12.58
C ALA A 57 10.42 -2.58 -11.14
N VAL A 58 11.62 -1.99 -10.96
CA VAL A 58 12.22 -1.82 -9.63
C VAL A 58 11.39 -0.90 -8.74
N ALA A 59 10.91 0.23 -9.28
CA ALA A 59 10.04 1.15 -8.53
C ALA A 59 8.72 0.48 -8.14
N MET A 60 8.10 -0.28 -9.04
CA MET A 60 6.90 -1.07 -8.77
C MET A 60 7.13 -2.13 -7.68
N LEU A 61 8.27 -2.83 -7.73
CA LEU A 61 8.64 -3.80 -6.69
C LEU A 61 8.76 -3.11 -5.32
N PHE A 62 9.43 -1.96 -5.25
CA PHE A 62 9.54 -1.20 -4.00
C PHE A 62 8.17 -0.77 -3.47
N CYS A 63 7.28 -0.29 -4.34
CA CYS A 63 5.91 0.06 -4.00
C CYS A 63 5.14 -1.15 -3.45
N ILE A 64 5.22 -2.31 -4.09
CA ILE A 64 4.58 -3.54 -3.60
C ILE A 64 5.09 -3.91 -2.22
N LEU A 65 6.41 -3.92 -2.01
CA LEU A 65 7.01 -4.25 -0.71
C LEU A 65 6.57 -3.27 0.38
N ARG A 66 6.54 -1.97 0.07
CA ARG A 66 6.14 -0.93 1.02
C ARG A 66 4.66 -1.06 1.40
N VAL A 67 3.77 -1.17 0.41
CA VAL A 67 2.33 -1.31 0.64
C VAL A 67 2.04 -2.63 1.35
N HIS A 68 2.71 -3.72 0.97
CA HIS A 68 2.58 -5.01 1.65
C HIS A 68 3.04 -4.92 3.12
N LYS A 69 4.14 -4.22 3.41
CA LYS A 69 4.59 -4.00 4.79
C LYS A 69 3.60 -3.17 5.60
N ILE A 70 2.99 -2.13 5.01
CA ILE A 70 1.92 -1.35 5.66
C ILE A 70 0.71 -2.23 5.91
N TYR A 71 0.28 -3.02 4.92
CA TYR A 71 -0.88 -3.91 5.04
C TYR A 71 -0.68 -5.00 6.09
N ARG A 72 0.54 -5.57 6.17
CA ARG A 72 0.92 -6.54 7.21
C ARG A 72 1.09 -5.92 8.59
N GLY A 73 1.64 -4.71 8.67
CA GLY A 73 1.83 -3.98 9.92
C GLY A 73 0.53 -3.41 10.50
N ALA A 74 -0.48 -3.15 9.66
CA ALA A 74 -1.80 -2.67 10.05
C ALA A 74 -2.74 -3.74 10.62
N GLY A 75 -2.26 -4.98 10.83
CA GLY A 75 -3.03 -6.03 11.51
C GLY A 75 -4.25 -6.55 10.74
N GLY A 76 -4.27 -6.42 9.41
CA GLY A 76 -5.33 -6.97 8.57
C GLY A 76 -5.18 -8.47 8.39
N SER A 77 -5.91 -9.27 9.17
CA SER A 77 -6.01 -10.73 9.00
C SER A 77 -7.12 -11.10 8.01
N PHE A 78 -7.05 -12.31 7.43
CA PHE A 78 -8.13 -12.85 6.61
C PHE A 78 -9.44 -12.93 7.42
N GLN A 79 -9.34 -13.22 8.72
CA GLN A 79 -10.45 -13.20 9.68
C GLN A 79 -11.09 -11.81 9.78
N LYS A 80 -10.28 -10.76 9.94
CA LYS A 80 -10.76 -9.37 9.99
C LYS A 80 -11.40 -8.94 8.66
N ALA A 81 -10.85 -9.37 7.54
CA ALA A 81 -11.46 -9.13 6.22
C ALA A 81 -12.79 -9.90 6.04
N GLN A 82 -12.91 -11.10 6.62
CA GLN A 82 -14.14 -11.89 6.61
C GLN A 82 -15.20 -11.28 7.53
N ASP A 83 -14.80 -10.77 8.69
CA ASP A 83 -15.67 -10.03 9.60
C ASP A 83 -16.12 -8.70 8.98
N GLU A 84 -15.22 -7.97 8.31
CA GLU A 84 -15.56 -6.74 7.55
C GLU A 84 -16.48 -7.03 6.36
N TRP A 85 -16.30 -8.18 5.68
CA TRP A 85 -17.17 -8.65 4.60
C TRP A 85 -18.58 -8.98 5.10
N ASN A 86 -18.67 -9.73 6.19
CA ASN A 86 -19.92 -10.16 6.81
C ASN A 86 -20.67 -9.00 7.48
N SER A 87 -19.95 -8.06 8.12
CA SER A 87 -20.51 -6.86 8.74
C SER A 87 -20.88 -5.77 7.73
N GLY A 88 -20.45 -5.90 6.47
CA GLY A 88 -20.77 -4.94 5.41
C GLY A 88 -20.06 -3.59 5.55
N THR A 89 -19.11 -3.45 6.48
CA THR A 89 -18.37 -2.21 6.72
C THR A 89 -17.57 -1.74 5.50
N TRP A 90 -17.24 -2.65 4.57
CA TRP A 90 -16.62 -2.30 3.29
C TRP A 90 -17.49 -1.39 2.39
N ARG A 91 -18.81 -1.32 2.61
CA ARG A 91 -19.72 -0.44 1.85
C ARG A 91 -19.68 1.02 2.30
N ASN A 92 -19.28 1.27 3.54
CA ASN A 92 -19.21 2.62 4.11
C ASN A 92 -17.75 2.94 4.42
N PRO A 93 -17.14 3.96 3.76
CA PRO A 93 -15.83 4.42 4.20
C PRO A 93 -15.94 4.82 5.68
N PRO A 94 -15.02 4.41 6.55
CA PRO A 94 -15.04 4.88 7.93
C PRO A 94 -14.88 6.40 7.89
N SER A 95 -15.98 7.12 8.14
CA SER A 95 -15.92 8.55 8.38
C SER A 95 -15.00 8.75 9.59
N ARG A 96 -14.26 9.87 9.64
CA ARG A 96 -13.41 10.21 10.79
C ARG A 96 -14.15 10.05 12.13
N GLU A 97 -15.47 10.15 12.11
CA GLU A 97 -16.39 9.93 13.23
C GLU A 97 -16.36 8.51 13.83
N ALA A 98 -16.09 7.46 13.04
CA ALA A 98 -15.94 6.10 13.56
C ALA A 98 -14.70 5.95 14.47
N GLN A 99 -13.66 6.74 14.20
CA GLN A 99 -12.47 6.84 15.05
C GLN A 99 -12.74 7.66 16.32
N TYR A 100 -13.61 8.69 16.24
CA TYR A 100 -14.06 9.47 17.40
C TYR A 100 -15.07 8.71 18.29
N ASN A 101 -15.85 7.78 17.73
CA ASN A 101 -16.80 6.98 18.52
C ASN A 101 -16.14 5.93 19.42
N ASN A 102 -14.83 5.65 19.28
CA ASN A 102 -14.07 4.90 20.27
C ASN A 102 -13.57 5.78 21.43
N PHE A 103 -13.70 7.11 21.32
CA PHE A 103 -13.44 8.07 22.41
C PHE A 103 -14.74 8.46 23.14
N SER A 104 -15.92 8.12 22.60
CA SER A 104 -17.23 8.33 23.24
C SER A 104 -17.67 7.13 24.11
N GLY A 105 -16.72 6.38 24.66
CA GLY A 105 -17.01 5.57 25.84
C GLY A 105 -17.44 6.50 26.97
N ASN A 106 -18.55 6.20 27.63
CA ASN A 106 -19.19 6.97 28.71
C ASN A 106 -18.32 7.24 29.96
N SER A 107 -17.01 7.00 29.92
CA SER A 107 -16.08 7.38 30.98
C SER A 107 -15.53 8.77 30.68
N LEU A 108 -16.12 9.78 31.31
CA LEU A 108 -15.46 11.09 31.47
C LEU A 108 -14.01 10.86 31.97
N PRO A 109 -13.03 11.69 31.57
CA PRO A 109 -11.72 11.66 32.20
C PRO A 109 -11.91 11.78 33.72
N GLU A 110 -11.46 10.78 34.48
CA GLU A 110 -11.61 10.78 35.92
C GLU A 110 -10.66 11.83 36.50
N TYR A 111 -11.19 13.01 36.78
CA TYR A 111 -10.44 14.09 37.43
C TYR A 111 -10.18 13.69 38.89
N PRO A 112 -8.99 13.95 39.45
CA PRO A 112 -8.74 13.75 40.87
C PRO A 112 -9.79 14.55 41.67
N THR A 113 -10.61 13.87 42.48
CA THR A 113 -11.60 14.53 43.32
C THR A 113 -10.91 15.33 44.41
N VAL A 114 -11.37 16.57 44.62
CA VAL A 114 -10.85 17.44 45.68
C VAL A 114 -11.10 16.80 47.06
N PRO A 115 -10.14 16.89 48.00
CA PRO A 115 -10.35 16.42 49.37
C PRO A 115 -11.59 17.07 50.00
N ASN A 116 -12.48 16.25 50.55
CA ASN A 116 -13.71 16.71 51.21
C ASN A 116 -13.35 17.31 52.58
N TYR A 117 -13.48 18.63 52.73
CA TYR A 117 -13.34 19.27 54.04
C TYR A 117 -14.67 19.23 54.79
N PRO A 118 -14.67 18.89 56.10
CA PRO A 118 -15.89 18.87 56.89
C PRO A 118 -16.52 20.27 56.93
N PRO A 119 -17.87 20.37 56.82
CA PRO A 119 -18.56 21.64 56.91
C PRO A 119 -18.31 22.25 58.29
N GLY A 120 -17.68 23.43 58.30
CA GLY A 120 -17.36 24.16 59.51
C GLY A 120 -18.63 24.44 60.31
N ASN A 121 -18.64 23.95 61.55
CA ASN A 121 -19.08 24.65 62.76
C ASN A 121 -19.05 23.68 63.94
N GLN A 122 -17.90 23.61 64.62
CA GLN A 122 -17.82 23.35 66.07
C GLN A 122 -16.37 23.56 66.55
N TRP A 123 -16.08 24.82 66.87
CA TRP A 123 -15.02 25.23 67.80
C TRP A 123 -15.55 26.47 68.54
N PRO A 124 -15.27 26.61 69.85
CA PRO A 124 -15.64 25.75 70.98
C PRO A 124 -17.10 25.94 71.43
#